data_AF-A0A3P7KQ86-F1
#
_entry.id   AF-A0A3P7KQ86-F1
#
_cell.length_a   1.000
_cell.length_b   1.000
_cell.length_c   1.000
_cell.angle_alpha   90.00
_cell.angle_beta   90.00
_cell.angle_gamma   90.00
#
_symmetry.space_group_name_H-M   'P 1'
#
loop_
_entity.id
_entity.type
_entity.pdbx_description
1 polymer ?
#
loop_
_entity_poly.entity_id
_entity_poly.type
_entity_poly.pdbx_seq_one_letter_code
_entity_poly.pdbx_strand_id
1 'polypeptide(L)'
;MLLILLSLAALSAQQQWSPEDYPNPRKGGYKQCNMRSSSNVCDPDEVLSESSRYRLNNELTNLARRTEAEGNTYCTRKGMDAVLAITRQVCR
;
A
#
# COMPACT_ATOMS: atom_id res chain seq x y z
N MET A 1 -5.26 -21.53 -32.13
CA MET A 1 -6.39 -21.39 -31.18
C MET A 1 -5.99 -21.64 -29.73
N LEU A 2 -5.27 -22.72 -29.40
CA LEU A 2 -4.85 -23.02 -28.02
C LEU A 2 -4.02 -21.89 -27.36
N LEU A 3 -3.06 -21.30 -28.08
CA LEU A 3 -2.25 -20.17 -27.60
C LEU A 3 -3.07 -18.90 -27.31
N ILE A 4 -4.15 -18.67 -28.06
CA ILE A 4 -5.05 -17.53 -27.86
C ILE A 4 -5.92 -17.76 -26.62
N LEU A 5 -6.38 -19.00 -26.40
CA LEU A 5 -7.12 -19.38 -25.20
C LEU A 5 -6.26 -19.28 -23.93
N LEU A 6 -4.98 -19.68 -23.99
CA LEU A 6 -4.04 -19.54 -22.88
C LEU A 6 -3.73 -18.08 -22.53
N SER A 7 -3.63 -17.20 -23.53
CA SER A 7 -3.39 -15.77 -23.30
C SER A 7 -4.61 -15.06 -22.72
N LEU A 8 -5.83 -15.41 -23.16
CA LEU A 8 -7.06 -14.88 -22.56
C LEU A 8 -7.26 -15.33 -21.10
N ALA A 9 -6.93 -16.58 -20.78
CA ALA A 9 -7.03 -17.09 -19.40
C ALA A 9 -6.09 -16.32 -18.45
N ALA A 10 -4.88 -15.98 -18.90
CA ALA A 10 -3.92 -15.20 -18.11
C ALA A 10 -4.39 -13.75 -17.84
N LEU A 11 -5.11 -13.11 -18.78
CA LEU A 11 -5.65 -11.76 -18.58
C LEU A 11 -6.83 -11.72 -17.59
N SER A 12 -7.53 -12.85 -17.40
CA SER A 12 -8.69 -12.93 -16.50
C SER A 12 -8.33 -13.20 -15.03
N ALA A 13 -7.06 -13.46 -14.72
CA ALA A 13 -6.61 -13.64 -13.35
C ALA A 13 -6.59 -12.29 -12.62
N GLN A 14 -7.69 -11.94 -11.94
CA GLN A 14 -7.66 -10.87 -10.95
C GLN A 14 -6.76 -11.30 -9.80
N GLN A 15 -5.71 -10.52 -9.56
CA GLN A 15 -4.79 -10.76 -8.46
C GLN A 15 -5.52 -10.49 -7.15
N GLN A 16 -5.83 -11.57 -6.42
CA GLN A 16 -6.40 -11.52 -5.09
C GLN A 16 -5.25 -11.44 -4.07
N TRP A 17 -5.27 -10.41 -3.22
CA TRP A 17 -4.26 -10.28 -2.18
C TRP A 17 -4.66 -11.05 -0.92
N SER A 18 -3.73 -11.88 -0.44
CA SER A 18 -3.75 -12.45 0.91
C SER A 18 -2.97 -11.53 1.86
N PRO A 19 -3.18 -11.59 3.19
CA PRO A 19 -2.35 -10.87 4.15
C PRO A 19 -0.84 -11.15 4.00
N GLU A 20 -0.47 -12.38 3.64
CA GLU A 20 0.90 -12.84 3.47
C GLU A 20 1.58 -12.35 2.19
N ASP A 21 0.80 -12.14 1.11
CA ASP A 21 1.32 -11.70 -0.19
C ASP A 21 1.11 -10.19 -0.44
N TYR A 22 0.45 -9.49 0.49
CA TYR A 22 0.20 -8.07 0.39
C TYR A 22 1.52 -7.27 0.39
N PRO A 23 1.78 -6.41 -0.60
CA PRO A 23 3.09 -5.79 -0.74
C PRO A 23 3.37 -4.80 0.40
N ASN A 24 4.58 -4.85 0.93
CA ASN A 24 5.00 -3.95 2.00
C ASN A 24 5.62 -2.67 1.42
N PRO A 25 4.94 -1.50 1.49
CA PRO A 25 5.42 -0.26 0.89
C PRO A 25 6.69 0.29 1.55
N ARG A 26 7.09 -0.24 2.72
CA ARG A 26 8.26 0.20 3.49
C ARG A 26 9.49 -0.67 3.32
N LYS A 27 9.32 -1.90 2.83
CA LYS A 27 10.40 -2.90 2.69
C LYS A 27 10.61 -3.31 1.24
N GLY A 28 10.65 -2.33 0.34
CA GLY A 28 10.93 -2.55 -1.09
C GLY A 28 9.70 -2.85 -1.96
N GLY A 29 8.52 -3.06 -1.38
CA GLY A 29 7.26 -3.31 -2.10
C GLY A 29 6.57 -2.05 -2.65
N TYR A 30 7.22 -0.88 -2.58
CA TYR A 30 6.58 0.40 -2.92
C TYR A 30 6.15 0.50 -4.39
N LYS A 31 6.86 -0.17 -5.31
CA LYS A 31 6.48 -0.20 -6.73
C LYS A 31 5.18 -0.96 -6.94
N GLN A 32 5.04 -2.14 -6.32
CA GLN A 32 3.80 -2.93 -6.37
C GLN A 32 2.62 -2.19 -5.72
N CYS A 33 2.91 -1.33 -4.76
CA CYS A 33 1.94 -0.43 -4.11
C CYS A 33 1.61 0.83 -4.95
N ASN A 34 2.09 0.94 -6.19
CA ASN A 34 1.91 2.09 -7.08
C ASN A 34 2.42 3.42 -6.50
N MET A 35 3.57 3.34 -5.82
CA MET A 35 4.32 4.48 -5.27
C MET A 35 5.70 4.57 -5.93
N ARG A 36 6.28 5.78 -6.01
CA ARG A 36 7.61 6.02 -6.60
C ARG A 36 8.77 5.69 -5.65
N SER A 37 8.53 5.66 -4.35
CA SER A 37 9.52 5.39 -3.30
C SER A 37 8.84 4.81 -2.05
N SER A 38 9.65 4.38 -1.07
CA SER A 38 9.15 3.90 0.23
C SER A 38 8.09 4.82 0.80
N SER A 39 6.97 4.25 1.25
CA SER A 39 5.78 5.01 1.68
C SER A 39 5.03 4.33 2.83
N ASN A 40 4.01 5.02 3.34
CA ASN A 40 3.08 4.51 4.35
C ASN A 40 1.75 4.05 3.75
N VAL A 41 1.58 4.16 2.44
CA VAL A 41 0.35 3.79 1.72
C VAL A 41 0.68 2.72 0.71
N CYS A 42 -0.14 1.68 0.69
CA CYS A 42 -0.12 0.67 -0.34
C CYS A 42 -1.50 0.53 -0.97
N ASP A 43 -1.56 0.71 -2.29
CA ASP A 43 -2.76 0.61 -3.11
C ASP A 43 -2.38 -0.12 -4.41
N PRO A 44 -2.21 -1.45 -4.33
CA PRO A 44 -1.77 -2.25 -5.46
C PRO A 44 -2.82 -2.35 -6.58
N ASP A 45 -4.10 -2.18 -6.22
CA ASP A 45 -5.24 -2.29 -7.15
C ASP A 45 -5.59 -0.95 -7.83
N GLU A 46 -4.77 0.09 -7.59
CA GLU A 46 -4.96 1.47 -8.00
C GLU A 46 -6.40 1.97 -7.80
N VAL A 47 -6.95 1.73 -6.61
CA VAL A 47 -8.27 2.23 -6.23
C VAL A 47 -8.24 3.76 -6.17
N LEU A 48 -7.11 4.34 -5.78
CA LEU A 48 -6.92 5.78 -5.69
C LEU A 48 -6.16 6.32 -6.90
N SER A 49 -6.26 7.63 -7.13
CA SER A 49 -5.31 8.33 -8.01
C SER A 49 -3.93 8.42 -7.36
N GLU A 50 -2.88 8.55 -8.16
CA GLU A 50 -1.51 8.79 -7.67
C GLU A 50 -1.48 9.98 -6.68
N SER A 51 -2.10 11.11 -7.06
CA SER A 51 -2.17 12.30 -6.20
C SER A 51 -2.85 12.04 -4.85
N SER A 52 -3.88 11.21 -4.81
CA SER A 52 -4.59 10.84 -3.58
C SER A 52 -3.72 9.94 -2.69
N ARG A 53 -3.00 8.97 -3.28
CA ARG A 53 -2.03 8.13 -2.55
C ARG A 53 -0.97 8.97 -1.86
N TYR A 54 -0.40 9.94 -2.57
CA TYR A 54 0.62 10.84 -2.01
C TYR A 54 0.07 11.79 -0.95
N ARG A 55 -1.16 12.27 -1.11
CA ARG A 55 -1.83 13.07 -0.08
C ARG A 55 -1.98 12.27 1.22
N LEU A 56 -2.50 11.04 1.15
CA LEU A 56 -2.62 10.17 2.32
C LEU A 56 -1.27 9.84 2.95
N ASN A 57 -0.24 9.58 2.13
CA ASN A 57 1.11 9.36 2.64
C ASN A 57 1.65 10.55 3.46
N ASN A 58 1.37 11.78 3.02
CA ASN A 58 1.74 12.99 3.73
C ASN A 58 0.97 13.12 5.05
N GLU A 59 -0.33 12.80 5.06
CA GLU A 59 -1.13 12.81 6.30
C GLU A 59 -0.62 11.79 7.32
N LEU A 60 -0.29 10.57 6.91
CA LEU A 60 0.30 9.56 7.81
C LEU A 60 1.67 9.98 8.35
N THR A 61 2.49 10.65 7.52
CA THR A 61 3.78 11.21 7.95
C THR A 61 3.59 12.33 8.98
N ASN A 62 2.59 13.20 8.76
CA ASN A 62 2.26 14.26 9.70
C ASN A 62 1.66 13.72 11.00
N LEU A 63 0.88 12.64 10.96
CA LEU A 63 0.35 11.96 12.13
C LEU A 63 1.48 11.46 13.03
N ALA A 64 2.47 10.77 12.45
CA ALA A 64 3.64 10.31 13.19
C ALA A 64 4.32 11.47 13.92
N ARG A 65 4.63 12.56 13.19
CA ARG A 65 5.26 13.76 13.74
C ARG A 65 4.45 14.42 14.86
N ARG A 66 3.12 14.51 14.73
CA ARG A 66 2.25 15.15 15.73
C ARG A 66 2.08 14.33 17.00
N THR A 67 2.35 13.03 16.93
CA THR A 67 2.21 12.10 18.03
C THR A 67 3.56 11.70 18.62
N GLU A 68 4.65 12.28 18.13
CA GLU A 68 5.94 12.25 18.79
C GLU A 68 5.79 12.84 20.20
N ALA A 69 6.32 12.13 21.18
CA ALA A 69 6.35 12.57 22.56
C ALA A 69 7.79 12.53 23.08
N GLU A 70 8.09 13.42 24.03
CA GLU A 70 9.31 13.30 24.82
C GLU A 70 9.18 12.07 25.73
N GLY A 71 9.70 10.94 25.27
CA GLY A 71 9.69 9.68 26.02
C GLY A 71 11.05 9.00 26.01
N ASN A 72 11.31 8.18 27.03
CA ASN A 72 12.60 7.48 27.17
C ASN A 72 12.76 6.27 26.25
N THR A 73 11.72 5.86 25.51
CA THR A 73 11.78 4.72 24.59
C THR A 73 11.75 5.17 23.13
N TYR A 74 12.36 4.38 22.25
CA TYR A 74 12.37 4.61 20.80
C TYR A 74 10.94 4.76 20.25
N CYS A 75 10.00 3.91 20.67
CA CYS A 75 8.62 3.95 20.19
C CYS A 75 7.88 5.22 20.62
N THR A 76 8.08 5.68 21.86
CA THR A 76 7.48 6.96 22.32
C THR A 76 8.04 8.18 21.58
N ARG A 77 9.33 8.17 21.22
CA ARG A 77 9.95 9.28 20.47
C ARG A 77 9.54 9.30 19.00
N LYS A 78 9.28 8.13 18.41
CA LYS A 78 8.94 7.99 16.99
C LYS A 78 7.50 8.44 16.67
N GLY A 79 6.63 8.48 17.68
CA GLY A 79 5.21 8.73 17.50
C GLY A 79 4.46 7.54 16.90
N MET A 80 3.18 7.77 16.58
CA MET A 80 2.29 6.77 16.00
C MET A 80 2.63 6.54 14.52
N ASP A 81 3.15 5.37 14.24
CA ASP A 81 3.62 4.99 12.92
C ASP A 81 2.60 4.05 12.25
N ALA A 82 1.87 4.56 11.25
CA ALA A 82 0.77 3.84 10.61
C ALA A 82 1.06 3.53 9.14
N VAL A 83 0.55 2.37 8.69
CA VAL A 83 0.57 1.94 7.29
C VAL A 83 -0.86 1.66 6.86
N LEU A 84 -1.25 2.17 5.69
CA LEU A 84 -2.56 1.96 5.09
C LEU A 84 -2.46 0.98 3.93
N ALA A 85 -3.21 -0.12 4.02
CA ALA A 85 -3.43 -1.07 2.93
C ALA A 85 -4.81 -0.82 2.33
N ILE A 86 -4.86 -0.59 1.02
CA ILE A 86 -6.07 -0.30 0.25
C ILE A 86 -6.28 -1.43 -0.74
N THR A 87 -7.49 -1.97 -0.79
CA THR A 87 -7.85 -3.02 -1.74
C THR A 87 -9.16 -2.68 -2.40
N ARG A 88 -9.34 -3.17 -3.63
CA ARG A 88 -10.61 -3.03 -4.34
C ARG A 88 -11.67 -3.88 -3.68
N GLN A 89 -12.74 -3.26 -3.20
CA GLN A 89 -13.91 -4.00 -2.75
C GLN A 89 -14.62 -4.62 -3.96
N VAL A 90 -14.74 -5.94 -3.97
CA VAL A 90 -15.54 -6.67 -4.95
C VAL A 90 -16.92 -6.87 -4.35
N CYS A 91 -17.97 -6.31 -4.97
CA CYS A 91 -19.34 -6.63 -4.62
C CYS A 91 -19.63 -8.06 -5.07
N ARG A 92 -19.92 -8.95 -4.12
CA ARG A 92 -20.45 -10.30 -4.39
C ARG A 92 -21.95 -10.30 -4.24
#